data_AF-A0A397CVN8-F1
#
_entry.id   AF-A0A397CVN8-F1
#
_cell.length_a   1.000
_cell.length_b   1.000
_cell.length_c   1.000
_cell.angle_alpha   90.00
_cell.angle_beta   90.00
_cell.angle_gamma   90.00
#
_symmetry.space_group_name_H-M   'P 1'
#
loop_
_entity.id
_entity.type
_entity.pdbx_description
1 polymer ?
#
loop_
_entity_poly.entity_id
_entity_poly.type
_entity_poly.pdbx_seq_one_letter_code
_entity_poly.pdbx_strand_id
1 'polypeptide(L)'
;MPSNTGATHAHTDAILMIVDKNLARRRYFREKQREHRRKVYADEAIVKAQYKHLQSVLDGLQAGRPSSVAPCEASDGPLSWHSIATVFKREAHRVLKDRQSLVTQTQEYQSLMQAMQRFVMMNIPPPMSRSNEWRSATLVADPMARNLGKEWLTQQMYHNMHEPLALLPAVRNEEEFFQFDFQASDDGDSFTGMERVQFTWPGTVQMFRCLVETNMKAVNFPNYAETAST
;
A
#
# COMPACT_ATOMS: atom_id res chain seq x y z
N MET A 1 30.20 -72.86 21.64
CA MET A 1 30.23 -71.84 20.55
C MET A 1 28.86 -71.86 19.89
N PRO A 2 27.94 -70.93 20.20
CA PRO A 2 26.58 -70.98 19.68
C PRO A 2 26.55 -70.57 18.21
N SER A 3 25.70 -71.25 17.45
CA SER A 3 25.60 -71.25 16.00
C SER A 3 25.16 -69.88 15.45
N ASN A 4 25.99 -69.27 14.61
CA ASN A 4 25.78 -67.97 13.95
C ASN A 4 24.72 -68.01 12.81
N THR A 5 24.06 -69.16 12.63
CA THR A 5 23.10 -69.43 11.56
C THR A 5 21.75 -68.72 11.79
N GLY A 6 21.32 -68.54 13.04
CA GLY A 6 20.07 -67.85 13.35
C GLY A 6 20.10 -66.34 13.05
N ALA A 7 21.26 -65.70 13.22
CA ALA A 7 21.44 -64.26 12.96
C ALA A 7 21.49 -63.93 11.46
N THR A 8 22.03 -64.84 10.65
CA THR A 8 22.11 -64.69 9.19
C THR A 8 20.75 -64.87 8.52
N HIS A 9 19.97 -65.87 8.93
CA HIS A 9 18.60 -66.07 8.44
C HIS A 9 17.67 -64.89 8.78
N ALA A 10 17.75 -64.36 10.01
CA ALA A 10 16.98 -63.19 10.42
C ALA A 10 17.32 -61.91 9.63
N HIS A 11 18.60 -61.76 9.22
CA HIS A 11 19.03 -60.63 8.39
C HIS A 11 18.51 -60.75 6.95
N THR A 12 18.54 -61.94 6.35
CA THR A 12 17.95 -62.18 5.03
C THR A 12 16.44 -61.99 5.02
N ASP A 13 15.74 -62.41 6.06
CA ASP A 13 14.28 -62.21 6.18
C ASP A 13 13.92 -60.73 6.32
N ALA A 14 14.74 -59.96 7.07
CA ALA A 14 14.59 -58.52 7.17
C ALA A 14 14.81 -57.81 5.82
N ILE A 15 15.80 -58.25 5.03
CA ILE A 15 16.05 -57.73 3.68
C ILE A 15 14.88 -58.06 2.74
N LEU A 16 14.36 -59.29 2.75
CA LEU A 16 13.20 -59.67 1.94
C LEU A 16 11.98 -58.81 2.28
N MET A 17 11.69 -58.59 3.56
CA MET A 17 10.60 -57.70 3.99
C MET A 17 10.76 -56.27 3.47
N ILE A 18 12.00 -55.74 3.45
CA ILE A 18 12.27 -54.40 2.92
C ILE A 18 12.02 -54.34 1.41
N VAL A 19 12.43 -55.37 0.67
CA VAL A 19 12.19 -55.48 -0.77
C VAL A 19 10.69 -55.58 -1.06
N ASP A 20 9.95 -56.41 -0.32
CA ASP A 20 8.50 -56.55 -0.47
C ASP A 20 7.74 -55.26 -0.16
N LYS A 21 8.13 -54.54 0.92
CA LYS A 21 7.58 -53.22 1.23
C LYS A 21 7.83 -52.21 0.10
N ASN A 22 9.02 -52.23 -0.49
CA ASN A 22 9.35 -51.36 -1.63
C ASN A 22 8.56 -51.73 -2.90
N LEU A 23 8.37 -53.02 -3.18
CA LEU A 23 7.56 -53.50 -4.30
C LEU A 23 6.08 -53.15 -4.11
N ALA A 24 5.54 -53.33 -2.90
CA ALA A 24 4.18 -52.93 -2.54
C ALA A 24 3.98 -51.41 -2.71
N ARG A 25 4.94 -50.60 -2.23
CA ARG A 25 4.92 -49.14 -2.38
C ARG A 25 4.96 -48.72 -3.86
N ARG A 26 5.78 -49.38 -4.69
CA ARG A 26 5.83 -49.13 -6.15
C ARG A 26 4.51 -49.49 -6.83
N ARG A 27 3.88 -50.60 -6.47
CA ARG A 27 2.54 -50.98 -7.00
C ARG A 27 1.49 -49.94 -6.60
N TYR A 28 1.48 -49.52 -5.35
CA TYR A 28 0.56 -48.48 -4.86
C TYR A 28 0.70 -47.17 -5.64
N PHE A 29 1.91 -46.65 -5.82
CA PHE A 29 2.10 -45.40 -6.58
C PHE A 29 1.70 -45.53 -8.05
N ARG A 30 1.97 -46.69 -8.68
CA ARG A 30 1.52 -46.95 -10.06
C ARG A 30 0.01 -46.96 -10.15
N GLU A 31 -0.68 -47.62 -9.23
CA GLU A 31 -2.15 -47.68 -9.25
C GLU A 31 -2.76 -46.31 -8.95
N LYS A 32 -2.21 -45.57 -7.98
CA LYS A 32 -2.63 -44.20 -7.68
C LYS A 32 -2.51 -43.27 -8.89
N GLN A 33 -1.43 -43.40 -9.66
CA GLN A 33 -1.23 -42.62 -10.89
C GLN A 33 -2.14 -43.07 -12.03
N ARG A 34 -2.51 -44.37 -12.10
CA ARG A 34 -3.53 -44.87 -13.04
C ARG A 34 -4.91 -44.34 -12.69
N GLU A 35 -5.29 -44.39 -11.43
CA GLU A 35 -6.58 -43.88 -10.96
C GLU A 35 -6.70 -42.37 -11.19
N HIS A 36 -5.63 -41.61 -10.91
CA HIS A 36 -5.60 -40.18 -11.22
C HIS A 36 -5.80 -39.91 -12.72
N ARG A 37 -5.08 -40.63 -13.59
CA ARG A 37 -5.29 -40.52 -15.05
C ARG A 37 -6.71 -40.87 -15.47
N ARG A 38 -7.31 -41.92 -14.90
CA ARG A 38 -8.71 -42.28 -15.17
C ARG A 38 -9.68 -41.17 -14.78
N LYS A 39 -9.50 -40.55 -13.61
CA LYS A 39 -10.33 -39.41 -13.16
C LYS A 39 -10.23 -38.24 -14.13
N VAL A 40 -9.01 -37.85 -14.51
CA VAL A 40 -8.78 -36.76 -15.48
C VAL A 40 -9.47 -37.05 -16.83
N TYR A 41 -9.33 -38.27 -17.36
CA TYR A 41 -9.99 -38.61 -18.63
C TYR A 41 -11.52 -38.68 -18.52
N ALA A 42 -12.05 -39.11 -17.36
CA ALA A 42 -13.49 -39.10 -17.12
C ALA A 42 -14.05 -37.67 -17.06
N ASP A 43 -13.38 -36.77 -16.34
CA ASP A 43 -13.76 -35.36 -16.26
C ASP A 43 -13.69 -34.69 -17.64
N GLU A 44 -12.63 -34.96 -18.41
CA GLU A 44 -12.49 -34.48 -19.78
C GLU A 44 -13.63 -34.99 -20.69
N ALA A 45 -14.00 -36.27 -20.55
CA ALA A 45 -15.11 -36.85 -21.30
C ALA A 45 -16.46 -36.22 -20.94
N ILE A 46 -16.69 -35.92 -19.66
CA ILE A 46 -17.91 -35.22 -19.19
C ILE A 46 -17.99 -33.82 -19.80
N VAL A 47 -16.91 -33.04 -19.73
CA VAL A 47 -16.88 -31.67 -20.29
C VAL A 47 -17.08 -31.71 -21.81
N LYS A 48 -16.43 -32.65 -22.52
CA LYS A 48 -16.64 -32.82 -23.96
C LYS A 48 -18.08 -33.21 -24.31
N ALA A 49 -18.71 -34.06 -23.51
CA ALA A 49 -20.11 -34.42 -23.69
C ALA A 49 -21.05 -33.22 -23.48
N GLN A 50 -20.81 -32.42 -22.43
CA GLN A 50 -21.57 -31.19 -22.19
C GLN A 50 -21.41 -30.18 -23.34
N TYR A 51 -20.19 -29.99 -23.82
CA TYR A 51 -19.93 -29.12 -24.96
C TYR A 51 -20.68 -29.58 -26.21
N LYS A 52 -20.63 -30.87 -26.55
CA LYS A 52 -21.37 -31.43 -27.68
C LYS A 52 -22.89 -31.28 -27.52
N HIS A 53 -23.41 -31.47 -26.31
CA HIS A 53 -24.83 -31.27 -26.03
C HIS A 53 -25.25 -29.81 -26.24
N LEU A 54 -24.50 -28.86 -25.66
CA LEU A 54 -24.75 -27.43 -25.83
C LEU A 54 -24.65 -27.01 -27.30
N GLN A 55 -23.68 -27.54 -28.04
CA GLN A 55 -23.56 -27.28 -29.46
C GLN A 55 -24.78 -27.81 -30.24
N SER A 56 -25.24 -29.03 -29.95
CA SER A 56 -26.46 -29.57 -30.57
C SER A 56 -27.72 -28.76 -30.22
N VAL A 57 -27.81 -28.21 -29.01
CA VAL A 57 -28.91 -27.32 -28.62
C VAL A 57 -28.85 -26.01 -29.43
N LEU A 58 -27.67 -25.43 -29.60
CA LEU A 58 -27.49 -24.24 -30.44
C LEU A 58 -27.83 -24.52 -31.90
N ASP A 59 -27.33 -25.63 -32.46
CA ASP A 59 -27.60 -26.03 -33.83
C ASP A 59 -29.10 -26.31 -34.04
N GLY A 60 -29.78 -26.92 -33.06
CA GLY A 60 -31.22 -27.13 -33.07
C GLY A 60 -32.04 -25.83 -33.03
N LEU A 61 -31.61 -24.87 -32.20
CA LEU A 61 -32.20 -23.53 -32.16
C LEU A 61 -31.96 -22.76 -33.46
N GLN A 62 -30.81 -22.97 -34.10
CA GLN A 62 -30.44 -22.32 -35.35
C GLN A 62 -31.10 -22.97 -36.57
N ALA A 63 -31.33 -24.29 -36.55
CA ALA A 63 -32.07 -25.02 -37.58
C ALA A 63 -33.59 -24.81 -37.46
N GLY A 64 -34.11 -24.63 -36.23
CA GLY A 64 -35.49 -24.24 -35.96
C GLY A 64 -35.78 -22.75 -36.25
N ARG A 65 -34.75 -21.96 -36.59
CA ARG A 65 -34.91 -20.60 -37.09
C ARG A 65 -35.44 -20.69 -38.52
N PRO A 66 -36.68 -20.27 -38.81
CA PRO A 66 -37.18 -20.30 -40.18
C PRO A 66 -36.25 -19.48 -41.08
N SER A 67 -35.76 -20.11 -42.14
CA SER A 67 -35.09 -19.43 -43.26
C SER A 67 -36.14 -18.56 -43.96
N SER A 68 -36.46 -17.42 -43.36
CA SER A 68 -37.30 -16.40 -43.99
C SER A 68 -36.42 -15.62 -44.96
N VAL A 69 -36.34 -16.12 -46.19
CA VAL A 69 -36.00 -15.34 -47.38
C VAL A 69 -37.18 -14.40 -47.64
N ALA A 70 -37.24 -13.34 -46.86
CA ALA A 70 -37.96 -12.09 -47.06
C ALA A 70 -37.66 -11.26 -45.79
N PRO A 71 -37.28 -9.98 -45.89
CA PRO A 71 -37.34 -9.07 -44.76
C PRO A 71 -38.80 -9.03 -44.31
N CYS A 72 -39.16 -9.89 -43.37
CA CYS A 72 -40.47 -9.87 -42.75
C CYS A 72 -40.45 -8.63 -41.86
N GLU A 73 -40.81 -7.50 -42.45
CA GLU A 73 -41.30 -6.32 -41.76
C GLU A 73 -42.60 -6.71 -41.04
N ALA A 74 -42.47 -7.52 -40.00
CA ALA A 74 -43.52 -7.84 -39.07
C ALA A 74 -43.05 -7.39 -37.69
N SER A 75 -43.23 -6.08 -37.47
CA SER A 75 -43.51 -5.48 -36.16
C SER A 75 -42.39 -5.40 -35.12
N ASP A 76 -41.19 -4.98 -35.52
CA ASP A 76 -40.38 -4.13 -34.65
C ASP A 76 -40.43 -2.73 -35.26
N GLY A 77 -40.95 -1.73 -34.53
CA GLY A 77 -40.85 -0.33 -34.95
C GLY A 77 -39.37 0.10 -35.12
N PRO A 78 -39.06 1.39 -35.25
CA PRO A 78 -37.70 1.88 -35.53
C PRO A 78 -36.58 1.40 -34.57
N LEU A 79 -36.89 0.66 -33.50
CA LEU A 79 -35.95 -0.01 -32.60
C LEU A 79 -36.42 -1.42 -32.23
N SER A 80 -35.58 -2.43 -32.49
CA SER A 80 -35.80 -3.81 -32.00
C SER A 80 -35.64 -3.90 -30.48
N TRP A 81 -36.39 -4.78 -29.82
CA TRP A 81 -36.23 -5.04 -28.38
C TRP A 81 -34.81 -5.49 -28.00
N HIS A 82 -34.11 -6.18 -28.90
CA HIS A 82 -32.71 -6.55 -28.72
C HIS A 82 -31.80 -5.31 -28.65
N SER A 83 -32.00 -4.34 -29.54
CA SER A 83 -31.28 -3.06 -29.53
C SER A 83 -31.56 -2.27 -28.24
N ILE A 84 -32.81 -2.25 -27.79
CA ILE A 84 -33.18 -1.59 -26.52
C ILE A 84 -32.49 -2.26 -25.33
N ALA A 85 -32.60 -3.59 -25.20
CA ALA A 85 -32.02 -4.34 -24.09
C ALA A 85 -30.49 -4.22 -24.03
N THR A 86 -29.81 -4.20 -25.18
CA THR A 86 -28.35 -4.05 -25.23
C THR A 86 -27.89 -2.66 -24.79
N VAL A 87 -28.63 -1.61 -25.15
CA VAL A 87 -28.39 -0.25 -24.63
C VAL A 87 -28.59 -0.24 -23.12
N PHE A 88 -29.75 -0.68 -22.61
CA PHE A 88 -30.00 -0.71 -21.15
C PHE A 88 -28.94 -1.51 -20.38
N LYS A 89 -28.52 -2.65 -20.91
CA LYS A 89 -27.44 -3.45 -20.29
C LYS A 89 -26.14 -2.65 -20.22
N ARG A 90 -25.75 -1.97 -21.29
CA ARG A 90 -24.52 -1.16 -21.33
C ARG A 90 -24.60 0.02 -20.37
N GLU A 91 -25.72 0.75 -20.40
CA GLU A 91 -25.95 1.91 -19.54
C GLU A 91 -25.98 1.51 -18.07
N ALA A 92 -26.64 0.40 -17.72
CA ALA A 92 -26.64 -0.13 -16.35
C ALA A 92 -25.23 -0.49 -15.87
N HIS A 93 -24.42 -1.14 -16.71
CA HIS A 93 -23.02 -1.43 -16.37
C HIS A 93 -22.21 -0.15 -16.18
N ARG A 94 -22.42 0.88 -17.01
CA ARG A 94 -21.73 2.16 -16.85
C ARG A 94 -22.10 2.83 -15.54
N VAL A 95 -23.39 2.94 -15.24
CA VAL A 95 -23.88 3.55 -13.98
C VAL A 95 -23.35 2.82 -12.75
N LEU A 96 -23.29 1.48 -12.78
CA LEU A 96 -22.74 0.71 -11.66
C LEU A 96 -21.25 0.96 -11.48
N LYS A 97 -20.48 1.03 -12.57
CA LYS A 97 -19.05 1.35 -12.53
C LYS A 97 -18.80 2.77 -12.02
N ASP A 98 -19.56 3.74 -12.51
CA ASP A 98 -19.45 5.14 -12.10
C ASP A 98 -19.80 5.30 -10.62
N ARG A 99 -20.88 4.64 -10.17
CA ARG A 99 -21.25 4.59 -8.75
C ARG A 99 -20.12 4.00 -7.91
N GLN A 100 -19.52 2.89 -8.33
CA GLN A 100 -18.42 2.29 -7.58
C GLN A 100 -17.23 3.25 -7.47
N SER A 101 -16.87 3.93 -8.56
CA SER A 101 -15.82 4.95 -8.55
C SER A 101 -16.13 6.10 -7.58
N LEU A 102 -17.35 6.63 -7.62
CA LEU A 102 -17.77 7.73 -6.74
C LEU A 102 -17.78 7.34 -5.27
N VAL A 103 -18.20 6.11 -4.95
CA VAL A 103 -18.18 5.59 -3.58
C VAL A 103 -16.74 5.50 -3.07
N THR A 104 -15.82 4.95 -3.87
CA THR A 104 -14.40 4.88 -3.52
C THR A 104 -13.83 6.27 -3.27
N GLN A 105 -14.08 7.21 -4.18
CA GLN A 105 -13.60 8.58 -4.06
C GLN A 105 -14.16 9.28 -2.82
N THR A 106 -15.44 9.07 -2.50
CA THR A 106 -16.07 9.63 -1.30
C THR A 106 -15.41 9.08 -0.04
N GLN A 107 -15.12 7.77 0.00
CA GLN A 107 -14.45 7.14 1.13
C GLN A 107 -13.01 7.65 1.33
N GLU A 108 -12.29 7.86 0.24
CA GLU A 108 -10.95 8.45 0.26
C GLU A 108 -10.98 9.86 0.85
N TYR A 109 -11.89 10.74 0.37
CA TYR A 109 -12.02 12.09 0.92
C TYR A 109 -12.46 12.11 2.38
N GLN A 110 -13.36 11.23 2.79
CA GLN A 110 -13.75 11.11 4.20
C GLN A 110 -12.55 10.72 5.08
N SER A 111 -11.73 9.77 4.61
CA SER A 111 -10.53 9.33 5.32
C SER A 111 -9.50 10.46 5.42
N LEU A 112 -9.31 11.21 4.33
CA LEU A 112 -8.44 12.40 4.29
C LEU A 112 -8.93 13.49 5.25
N MET A 113 -10.23 13.78 5.26
CA MET A 113 -10.82 14.78 6.15
C MET A 113 -10.60 14.42 7.62
N GLN A 114 -10.81 13.16 8.01
CA GLN A 114 -10.55 12.69 9.37
C GLN A 114 -9.07 12.73 9.74
N ALA A 115 -8.17 12.44 8.79
CA ALA A 115 -6.74 12.56 8.99
C ALA A 115 -6.33 14.02 9.23
N MET A 116 -6.88 14.96 8.45
CA MET A 116 -6.62 16.39 8.59
C MET A 116 -7.20 16.98 9.88
N GLN A 117 -8.40 16.55 10.28
CA GLN A 117 -8.98 16.98 11.57
C GLN A 117 -8.08 16.56 12.74
N ARG A 118 -7.61 15.30 12.75
CA ARG A 118 -6.65 14.83 13.75
C ARG A 118 -5.34 15.59 13.71
N PHE A 119 -4.81 15.85 12.51
CA PHE A 119 -3.62 16.66 12.32
C PHE A 119 -3.75 18.05 12.97
N VAL A 120 -4.85 18.75 12.70
CA VAL A 120 -5.12 20.08 13.25
C VAL A 120 -5.21 20.01 14.77
N MET A 121 -5.95 19.05 15.33
CA MET A 121 -6.06 18.88 16.78
C MET A 121 -4.73 18.58 17.47
N MET A 122 -3.83 17.84 16.81
CA MET A 122 -2.49 17.55 17.35
C MET A 122 -1.53 18.74 17.27
N ASN A 123 -1.67 19.58 16.24
CA ASN A 123 -0.73 20.68 15.98
C ASN A 123 -1.20 22.05 16.51
N ILE A 124 -2.48 22.19 16.89
CA ILE A 124 -3.03 23.41 17.50
C ILE A 124 -3.45 23.13 18.95
N PRO A 125 -2.59 23.40 19.96
CA PRO A 125 -2.97 23.22 21.35
C PRO A 125 -3.90 24.35 21.85
N PRO A 126 -4.96 24.01 22.61
CA PRO A 126 -5.68 24.97 23.46
C PRO A 126 -5.14 24.95 24.91
N PRO A 127 -4.99 26.10 25.58
CA PRO A 127 -5.09 27.46 25.07
C PRO A 127 -3.86 27.82 24.22
N MET A 128 -4.01 28.78 23.30
CA MET A 128 -2.87 29.38 22.57
C MET A 128 -1.94 30.03 23.59
N SER A 129 -1.02 29.25 24.16
CA SER A 129 0.09 29.79 24.93
C SER A 129 0.82 30.74 23.98
N ARG A 130 0.87 32.02 24.36
CA ARG A 130 1.68 33.03 23.67
C ARG A 130 3.19 32.77 23.83
N SER A 131 3.59 31.62 24.38
CA SER A 131 4.99 31.23 24.43
C SER A 131 5.47 30.94 23.01
N ASN A 132 6.44 31.73 22.58
CA ASN A 132 7.09 31.73 21.28
C ASN A 132 8.01 30.52 21.08
N GLU A 133 7.57 29.35 21.56
CA GLU A 133 8.24 28.10 21.29
C GLU A 133 7.87 27.68 19.87
N TRP A 134 8.83 27.68 18.95
CA TRP A 134 8.69 26.94 17.70
C TRP A 134 8.39 25.49 18.05
N ARG A 135 7.12 25.06 17.89
CA ARG A 135 6.70 23.71 18.21
C ARG A 135 7.00 22.78 17.04
N SER A 136 7.59 21.64 17.35
CA SER A 136 7.71 20.53 16.40
C SER A 136 6.31 20.07 15.97
N ALA A 137 6.05 20.10 14.67
CA ALA A 137 4.80 19.63 14.10
C ALA A 137 4.91 18.16 13.69
N THR A 138 3.93 17.34 14.09
CA THR A 138 3.89 15.93 13.69
C THR A 138 3.03 15.78 12.43
N LEU A 139 3.62 15.25 11.37
CA LEU A 139 2.93 15.00 10.10
C LEU A 139 2.25 13.62 10.09
N VAL A 140 1.11 13.52 9.40
CA VAL A 140 0.37 12.27 9.25
C VAL A 140 1.06 11.32 8.26
N ALA A 141 0.92 10.01 8.48
CA ALA A 141 1.46 8.99 7.60
C ALA A 141 0.81 8.97 6.20
N ASP A 142 -0.45 9.35 6.07
CA ASP A 142 -1.16 9.43 4.78
C ASP A 142 -0.49 10.45 3.84
N PRO A 143 -0.12 10.09 2.59
CA PRO A 143 0.60 10.97 1.69
C PRO A 143 -0.13 12.27 1.33
N MET A 144 -1.45 12.21 1.11
CA MET A 144 -2.23 13.41 0.75
C MET A 144 -2.38 14.33 1.96
N ALA A 145 -2.75 13.79 3.11
CA ALA A 145 -2.84 14.54 4.36
C ALA A 145 -1.50 15.14 4.76
N ARG A 146 -0.39 14.44 4.52
CA ARG A 146 0.96 14.92 4.77
C ARG A 146 1.31 16.14 3.92
N ASN A 147 1.00 16.11 2.63
CA ASN A 147 1.26 17.24 1.74
C ASN A 147 0.43 18.46 2.14
N LEU A 148 -0.86 18.25 2.42
CA LEU A 148 -1.75 19.33 2.87
C LEU A 148 -1.32 19.88 4.24
N GLY A 149 -0.86 19.01 5.15
CA GLY A 149 -0.31 19.41 6.44
C GLY A 149 0.95 20.26 6.33
N LYS A 150 1.85 19.93 5.39
CA LYS A 150 3.04 20.76 5.09
C LYS A 150 2.66 22.14 4.55
N GLU A 151 1.71 22.19 3.61
CA GLU A 151 1.21 23.45 3.06
C GLU A 151 0.59 24.31 4.15
N TRP A 152 -0.29 23.72 4.97
CA TRP A 152 -0.93 24.39 6.09
C TRP A 152 0.09 24.93 7.10
N LEU A 153 1.09 24.14 7.50
CA LEU A 153 2.15 24.59 8.41
C LEU A 153 2.94 25.76 7.81
N THR A 154 3.22 25.70 6.52
CA THR A 154 3.97 26.75 5.83
C THR A 154 3.17 28.05 5.76
N GLN A 155 1.87 27.96 5.47
CA GLN A 155 0.96 29.11 5.52
C GLN A 155 0.83 29.66 6.95
N GLN A 156 0.71 28.78 7.94
CA GLN A 156 0.68 29.16 9.35
C GLN A 156 1.96 29.89 9.75
N MET A 157 3.13 29.40 9.35
CA MET A 157 4.39 30.10 9.58
C MET A 157 4.43 31.46 8.89
N TYR A 158 4.03 31.55 7.62
CA TYR A 158 4.04 32.79 6.86
C TYR A 158 3.13 33.86 7.48
N HIS A 159 1.90 33.50 7.85
CA HIS A 159 0.95 34.46 8.41
C HIS A 159 1.23 34.84 9.86
N ASN A 160 1.86 33.95 10.64
CA ASN A 160 2.22 34.23 12.04
C ASN A 160 3.69 34.65 12.21
N MET A 161 4.43 34.91 11.12
CA MET A 161 5.86 35.23 11.20
C MET A 161 6.15 36.52 11.97
N HIS A 162 5.21 37.45 12.04
CA HIS A 162 5.44 38.77 12.61
C HIS A 162 5.75 38.74 14.11
N GLU A 163 5.07 37.88 14.89
CA GLU A 163 5.29 37.82 16.34
C GLU A 163 6.66 37.21 16.69
N PRO A 164 7.05 36.03 16.19
CA PRO A 164 8.37 35.47 16.47
C PRO A 164 9.51 36.32 15.92
N LEU A 165 9.34 36.93 14.74
CA LEU A 165 10.36 37.79 14.15
C LEU A 165 10.49 39.13 14.89
N ALA A 166 9.44 39.64 15.53
CA ALA A 166 9.53 40.86 16.35
C ALA A 166 10.38 40.67 17.62
N LEU A 167 10.59 39.42 18.06
CA LEU A 167 11.49 39.10 19.18
C LEU A 167 12.95 39.03 18.76
N LEU A 168 13.22 39.02 17.45
CA LEU A 168 14.59 39.13 16.97
C LEU A 168 15.09 40.55 17.32
N PRO A 169 16.33 40.65 17.82
CA PRO A 169 16.90 41.95 18.14
C PRO A 169 17.00 42.80 16.88
N ALA A 170 16.74 44.11 17.03
CA ALA A 170 16.83 45.08 15.94
C ALA A 170 18.30 45.37 15.60
N VAL A 171 18.96 44.39 14.96
CA VAL A 171 20.34 44.47 14.49
C VAL A 171 20.33 44.96 13.03
N ARG A 172 21.30 45.79 12.64
CA ARG A 172 21.41 46.22 11.24
C ARG A 172 21.86 45.04 10.38
N ASN A 173 21.45 44.99 9.12
CA ASN A 173 21.82 43.90 8.20
C ASN A 173 23.35 43.72 8.03
N GLU A 174 24.12 44.78 8.26
CA GLU A 174 25.59 44.79 8.12
C GLU A 174 26.32 44.27 9.36
N GLU A 175 25.60 44.05 10.46
CA GLU A 175 26.15 43.66 11.75
C GLU A 175 25.96 42.15 11.96
N GLU A 176 27.02 41.47 12.36
CA GLU A 176 26.94 40.08 12.79
C GLU A 176 26.44 40.01 14.22
N PHE A 177 25.58 39.03 14.52
CA PHE A 177 24.94 38.88 15.82
C PHE A 177 24.96 37.43 16.27
N PHE A 178 25.23 37.21 17.55
CA PHE A 178 25.16 35.90 18.20
C PHE A 178 24.54 36.06 19.59
N GLN A 179 23.47 35.33 19.84
CA GLN A 179 22.81 35.27 21.14
C GLN A 179 22.51 33.83 21.50
N PHE A 180 22.78 33.49 22.75
CA PHE A 180 22.47 32.20 23.32
C PHE A 180 21.69 32.40 24.62
N ASP A 181 20.41 32.03 24.60
CA ASP A 181 19.56 32.03 25.77
C ASP A 181 19.51 30.62 26.35
N PHE A 182 19.68 30.50 27.66
CA PHE A 182 19.60 29.22 28.37
C PHE A 182 18.53 29.29 29.45
N GLN A 183 17.53 28.42 29.37
CA GLN A 183 16.51 28.25 30.40
C GLN A 183 16.58 26.84 30.99
N ALA A 184 16.77 26.76 32.30
CA ALA A 184 16.58 25.52 33.04
C ALA A 184 15.09 25.35 33.35
N SER A 185 14.57 24.14 33.18
CA SER A 185 13.24 23.77 33.66
C SER A 185 13.20 23.82 35.18
N ASP A 186 12.07 24.23 35.76
CA ASP A 186 11.85 24.32 37.21
C ASP A 186 11.98 22.94 37.90
N ASP A 187 11.72 21.85 37.17
CA ASP A 187 11.88 20.46 37.64
C ASP A 187 13.34 19.97 37.59
N GLY A 188 14.29 20.77 37.10
CA GLY A 188 15.73 20.43 37.05
C GLY A 188 16.14 19.36 36.02
N ASP A 189 15.18 18.64 35.43
CA ASP A 189 15.43 17.49 34.56
C ASP A 189 15.61 17.85 33.06
N SER A 190 15.37 19.09 32.66
CA SER A 190 15.56 19.52 31.27
C SER A 190 16.04 20.96 31.15
N PHE A 191 16.81 21.23 30.11
CA PHE A 191 17.25 22.57 29.74
C PHE A 191 16.82 22.85 28.30
N THR A 192 16.37 24.08 28.05
CA THR A 192 16.10 24.59 26.71
C THR A 192 17.13 25.66 26.39
N GLY A 193 17.95 25.40 25.37
CA GLY A 193 18.85 26.39 24.79
C GLY A 193 18.23 26.97 23.52
N MET A 194 18.22 28.30 23.39
CA MET A 194 17.86 28.98 22.14
C MET A 194 19.06 29.78 21.64
N GLU A 195 19.59 29.37 20.50
CA GLU A 195 20.65 30.06 19.79
C GLU A 195 20.03 30.91 18.66
N ARG A 196 20.41 32.19 18.57
CA ARG A 196 20.02 33.10 17.49
C ARG A 196 21.27 33.72 16.89
N VAL A 197 21.38 33.64 15.57
CA VAL A 197 22.60 34.07 14.90
C VAL A 197 22.32 34.77 13.57
N GLN A 198 23.05 35.86 13.30
CA GLN A 198 23.06 36.60 12.04
C GLN A 198 24.51 36.72 11.56
N PHE A 199 24.78 36.29 10.33
CA PHE A 199 26.10 36.40 9.70
C PHE A 199 25.96 36.82 8.25
N THR A 200 26.95 37.56 7.75
CA THR A 200 27.05 37.85 6.33
C THR A 200 27.92 36.80 5.66
N TRP A 201 27.33 36.00 4.78
CA TRP A 201 28.07 35.00 4.02
C TRP A 201 28.56 35.58 2.68
N PRO A 202 29.87 35.57 2.39
CA PRO A 202 30.37 35.95 1.08
C PRO A 202 30.01 34.87 0.06
N GLY A 203 29.27 35.23 -0.99
CA GLY A 203 28.95 34.33 -2.10
C GLY A 203 27.52 34.44 -2.60
N THR A 204 27.12 33.48 -3.44
CA THR A 204 25.75 33.40 -3.96
C THR A 204 24.89 32.45 -3.12
N VAL A 205 23.56 32.63 -3.17
CA VAL A 205 22.58 31.71 -2.53
C VAL A 205 22.80 30.25 -2.94
N GLN A 206 23.30 30.01 -4.16
CA GLN A 206 23.60 28.67 -4.65
C GLN A 206 24.79 28.02 -3.93
N MET A 207 25.82 28.80 -3.56
CA MET A 207 26.93 28.30 -2.74
C MET A 207 26.46 27.96 -1.34
N PHE A 208 25.61 28.80 -0.74
CA PHE A 208 24.98 28.50 0.55
C PHE A 208 24.16 27.21 0.49
N ARG A 209 23.32 27.03 -0.54
CA ARG A 209 22.53 25.80 -0.72
C ARG A 209 23.43 24.55 -0.78
N CYS A 210 24.50 24.60 -1.56
CA CYS A 210 25.48 23.50 -1.67
C CYS A 210 26.17 23.21 -0.32
N LEU A 211 26.57 24.25 0.41
CA LEU A 211 27.19 24.13 1.73
C LEU A 211 26.24 23.44 2.72
N VAL A 212 24.99 23.87 2.79
CA VAL A 212 23.95 23.30 3.66
C VAL A 212 23.66 21.85 3.27
N GLU A 213 23.43 21.57 1.98
CA GLU A 213 23.18 20.20 1.50
C GLU A 213 24.34 19.25 1.82
N THR A 214 25.58 19.74 1.77
CA THR A 214 26.80 18.95 2.02
C THR A 214 27.10 18.79 3.51
N ASN A 215 26.89 19.83 4.33
CA ASN A 215 27.35 19.89 5.72
C ASN A 215 26.25 19.80 6.79
N MET A 216 24.98 20.04 6.47
CA MET A 216 23.89 20.06 7.47
C MET A 216 23.63 18.66 8.08
N LYS A 217 24.04 17.58 7.40
CA LYS A 217 24.12 16.24 8.01
C LYS A 217 25.16 16.13 9.13
N ALA A 218 26.24 16.90 9.07
CA ALA A 218 27.33 16.88 10.04
C ALA A 218 27.13 17.89 11.20
N VAL A 219 26.38 18.98 10.95
CA VAL A 219 26.21 20.09 11.92
C VAL A 219 25.00 19.89 12.86
N ASN A 220 23.89 19.32 12.38
CA ASN A 220 22.64 19.25 13.19
C ASN A 220 22.44 17.95 13.97
N PHE A 221 23.20 16.90 13.67
CA PHE A 221 23.13 15.63 14.39
C PHE A 221 24.56 15.15 14.66
N PRO A 222 25.20 15.53 15.77
CA PRO A 222 26.29 14.70 16.25
C PRO A 222 25.73 13.28 16.41
N ASN A 223 26.34 12.31 15.75
CA ASN A 223 26.05 10.90 16.01
C ASN A 223 26.26 10.68 17.52
N TYR A 224 25.18 10.60 18.29
CA TYR A 224 25.20 10.00 19.62
C TYR A 224 25.33 8.48 19.45
N ALA A 225 26.45 8.06 18.89
CA ALA A 225 26.90 6.68 18.92
C ALA A 225 28.35 6.74 19.38
N GLU A 226 28.63 6.02 20.47
CA GLU A 226 29.95 5.84 21.09
C GLU A 226 30.40 6.89 22.12
N THR A 227 29.65 7.04 23.22
CA THR A 227 30.29 7.18 24.55
C THR A 227 29.49 6.40 25.59
N ALA A 228 29.43 5.08 25.42
CA ALA A 228 29.06 4.14 26.48
C ALA A 228 30.03 2.96 26.44
N SER A 229 31.29 3.22 26.81
CA SER A 229 32.26 2.22 27.27
C SER A 229 33.53 2.94 27.74
N THR A 230 33.57 3.32 29.01
CA THR A 230 34.66 2.96 29.92
C THR A 230 34.17 3.10 31.35
#